data_AF-A0A2D9H6R2-F1
#
_entry.id   AF-A0A2D9H6R2-F1
#
_cell.length_a   1.000
_cell.length_b   1.000
_cell.length_c   1.000
_cell.angle_alpha   90.00
_cell.angle_beta   90.00
_cell.angle_gamma   90.00
#
_symmetry.space_group_name_H-M   'P 1'
#
loop_
_entity.id
_entity.type
_entity.pdbx_description
1 polymer ?
#
loop_
_entity_poly.entity_id
_entity_poly.type
_entity_poly.pdbx_seq_one_letter_code
_entity_poly.pdbx_strand_id
1 'polypeptide(L)' 'MRERRRLIAVGFYLVTSVLCVLLIAGHGPWAGGLLWEVSIGHGLNTGDLPVLTLWGVSLWMCWLLWRDA' A
#
# COMPACT_ATOMS: atom_id res chain seq x y z
N MET A 1 19.47 -7.26 -16.27
CA MET A 1 18.88 -5.94 -15.94
C MET A 1 17.47 -5.74 -16.48
N ARG A 2 17.19 -5.95 -17.77
CA ARG A 2 15.85 -5.75 -18.38
C ARG A 2 14.75 -6.62 -17.75
N GLU A 3 15.04 -7.89 -17.48
CA GLU A 3 14.10 -8.82 -16.84
C GLU A 3 13.77 -8.41 -15.39
N ARG A 4 14.80 -8.07 -14.59
CA ARG A 4 14.59 -7.55 -13.24
C ARG A 4 13.73 -6.28 -13.23
N ARG A 5 13.97 -5.32 -14.13
CA ARG A 5 13.12 -4.12 -14.26
C ARG A 5 11.67 -4.48 -14.60
N ARG A 6 11.45 -5.44 -15.51
CA ARG A 6 10.10 -5.93 -15.85
C ARG A 6 9.41 -6.55 -14.64
N LEU A 7 10.10 -7.38 -13.86
CA LEU A 7 9.54 -7.99 -12.66
C LEU A 7 9.14 -6.94 -11.62
N ILE A 8 9.98 -5.91 -11.41
CA ILE A 8 9.66 -4.81 -10.49
C ILE A 8 8.45 -4.01 -11.00
N ALA A 9 8.38 -3.71 -12.31
CA ALA A 9 7.25 -2.99 -12.89
C ALA A 9 5.92 -3.78 -12.79
N VAL A 10 5.96 -5.09 -13.03
CA VAL A 10 4.79 -5.98 -12.86
C VAL A 10 4.39 -6.04 -11.38
N GLY A 11 5.36 -6.18 -10.46
CA GLY A 11 5.11 -6.13 -9.03
C GLY A 11 4.46 -4.82 -8.60
N PHE A 12 4.99 -3.69 -9.08
CA PHE A 12 4.43 -2.36 -8.81
C PHE A 12 2.99 -2.24 -9.30
N TYR A 13 2.71 -2.68 -10.52
CA TYR A 13 1.36 -2.70 -11.08
C TYR A 13 0.39 -3.53 -10.22
N LEU A 14 0.78 -4.74 -9.80
CA LEU A 14 -0.06 -5.60 -8.98
C LEU A 14 -0.31 -5.01 -7.59
N VAL A 15 0.74 -4.54 -6.91
CA VAL A 15 0.66 -3.96 -5.56
C VAL A 15 -0.24 -2.72 -5.57
N THR A 16 -0.05 -1.81 -6.54
CA THR A 16 -0.86 -0.59 -6.64
C THR A 16 -2.30 -0.88 -7.03
N SER A 17 -2.56 -1.92 -7.85
CA SER A 17 -3.92 -2.37 -8.17
C SER A 17 -4.65 -2.90 -6.94
N VAL A 18 -4.00 -3.75 -6.14
CA VAL A 18 -4.57 -4.25 -4.88
C VAL A 18 -4.81 -3.11 -3.89
N LEU A 19 -3.83 -2.21 -3.74
CA LEU A 19 -3.97 -1.01 -2.92
C LEU A 19 -5.18 -0.17 -3.35
N CYS A 20 -5.38 0.02 -4.66
CA CYS A 20 -6.52 0.75 -5.20
C CYS A 20 -7.86 0.09 -4.81
N VAL A 21 -7.96 -1.24 -4.92
CA VAL A 21 -9.16 -1.98 -4.49
C VAL A 21 -9.42 -1.79 -2.99
N LEU A 22 -8.39 -1.85 -2.15
CA LEU A 22 -8.54 -1.62 -0.70
C LEU A 22 -8.98 -0.19 -0.39
N LEU A 23 -8.46 0.80 -1.10
CA LEU A 23 -8.86 2.21 -0.93
C LEU A 23 -10.31 2.44 -1.37
N ILE A 24 -10.76 1.79 -2.45
CA ILE A 24 -12.16 1.86 -2.92
C ILE A 24 -13.09 1.17 -1.93
N ALA A 25 -12.68 0.01 -1.40
CA ALA A 25 -13.45 -0.71 -0.38
C ALA A 25 -13.68 0.14 0.87
N GLY A 26 -12.71 1.00 1.21
CA GLY A 26 -12.77 1.89 2.36
C GLY A 26 -12.75 1.14 3.70
N HIS A 27 -12.79 1.89 4.80
CA HIS A 27 -12.64 1.31 6.14
C HIS A 27 -13.92 0.65 6.65
N GLY A 28 -15.11 1.13 6.28
CA GLY A 28 -16.43 0.48 6.52
C GLY A 28 -16.53 -0.41 7.78
N PRO A 29 -17.15 -1.59 7.70
CA PRO A 29 -17.17 -2.57 8.79
C PRO A 29 -15.84 -3.34 8.96
N TRP A 30 -14.83 -3.08 8.11
CA TRP A 30 -13.57 -3.82 8.06
C TRP A 30 -12.38 -3.05 8.66
N ALA A 31 -12.61 -1.87 9.22
CA ALA A 31 -11.58 -1.05 9.86
C ALA A 31 -10.89 -1.84 10.98
N GLY A 32 -11.64 -2.70 11.65
CA GLY A 32 -11.18 -3.44 12.81
C GLY A 32 -10.85 -2.52 13.98
N GLY A 33 -10.03 -3.01 14.90
CA GLY A 33 -9.71 -2.31 16.14
C GLY A 33 -8.87 -1.05 15.91
N LEU A 34 -9.06 -0.06 16.77
CA LEU A 34 -8.20 1.11 16.85
C LEU A 34 -6.82 0.69 17.38
N LEU A 35 -5.77 0.99 16.63
CA LEU A 35 -4.38 0.79 17.06
C LEU A 35 -3.83 2.06 17.72
N TRP A 36 -4.16 3.22 17.16
CA TRP A 36 -3.71 4.51 17.66
C TRP A 36 -4.72 5.61 17.38
N GLU A 37 -5.19 6.29 18.41
CA GLU A 37 -6.05 7.47 18.27
C GLU A 37 -5.21 8.71 17.91
N VAL A 38 -5.56 9.36 16.81
CA VAL A 38 -4.92 10.62 16.36
C VAL A 38 -5.73 11.82 16.84
N SER A 39 -7.06 11.71 16.83
CA SER A 39 -7.99 12.69 17.38
C SER A 39 -9.29 12.01 17.78
N ILE A 40 -10.20 12.74 18.45
CA ILE A 40 -11.45 12.16 18.96
C ILE A 40 -12.22 11.47 17.82
N GLY A 41 -12.33 10.15 17.92
CA GLY A 41 -13.04 9.31 16.94
C GLY A 41 -12.31 9.07 15.61
N HIS A 42 -11.05 9.49 15.48
CA HIS A 42 -10.22 9.23 14.30
C HIS A 42 -8.85 8.71 14.69
N GLY A 43 -8.36 7.75 13.93
CA GLY A 43 -7.05 7.20 14.17
C GLY A 43 -6.65 6.18 13.14
N LEU A 44 -5.62 5.44 13.50
CA LEU A 44 -5.09 4.34 12.72
C LEU A 44 -5.68 3.04 13.27
N ASN A 45 -6.35 2.30 12.41
CA ASN A 45 -7.00 1.05 12.72
C ASN A 45 -6.21 -0.13 12.14
N THR A 46 -6.52 -1.34 12.60
CA THR A 46 -5.89 -2.58 12.11
C THR A 46 -6.04 -2.78 10.60
N GLY A 47 -7.17 -2.34 10.04
CA GLY A 47 -7.46 -2.40 8.60
C GLY A 47 -6.57 -1.47 7.77
N ASP A 48 -5.86 -0.54 8.41
CA ASP A 48 -4.96 0.40 7.73
C ASP A 48 -3.58 -0.21 7.52
N LEU A 49 -3.21 -1.25 8.29
CA LEU A 49 -1.91 -1.89 8.19
C LEU A 49 -1.64 -2.46 6.79
N PRO A 50 -2.57 -3.20 6.14
CA PRO A 50 -2.37 -3.68 4.77
C PRO A 50 -2.24 -2.53 3.77
N VAL A 51 -3.04 -1.46 3.93
CA VAL A 51 -3.02 -0.28 3.05
C VAL A 51 -1.67 0.42 3.13
N LEU A 52 -1.20 0.72 4.35
CA LEU A 52 0.10 1.38 4.59
C LEU A 52 1.27 0.51 4.13
N THR A 53 1.19 -0.81 4.34
CA THR A 53 2.22 -1.75 3.90
C THR A 53 2.32 -1.77 2.37
N LEU A 54 1.19 -1.93 1.67
CA LEU A 54 1.18 -1.96 0.20
C LEU A 54 1.62 -0.62 -0.39
N TRP A 55 1.23 0.49 0.24
CA TRP A 55 1.70 1.82 -0.14
C TRP A 55 3.23 1.94 0.01
N GLY A 56 3.79 1.56 1.16
CA GLY A 56 5.24 1.57 1.39
C GLY A 56 6.00 0.69 0.39
N VAL A 57 5.49 -0.52 0.10
CA VAL A 57 6.04 -1.42 -0.92
C VAL A 57 6.00 -0.77 -2.30
N SER A 58 4.91 -0.07 -2.65
CA SER A 58 4.81 0.61 -3.94
C SER A 58 5.84 1.74 -4.10
N LEU A 59 6.06 2.54 -3.05
CA LEU A 59 7.09 3.58 -3.04
C LEU A 59 8.49 3.00 -3.16
N TRP A 60 8.76 1.90 -2.47
CA TRP A 60 10.03 1.17 -2.57
C TRP A 60 10.28 0.66 -3.99
N MET A 61 9.27 0.06 -4.63
CA MET A 61 9.38 -0.39 -6.02
C MET A 61 9.59 0.76 -7.01
N CYS A 62 8.90 1.90 -6.81
CA CYS A 62 9.16 3.13 -7.57
C CYS A 62 10.62 3.58 -7.43
N TRP A 63 11.14 3.61 -6.20
CA TRP A 63 12.53 3.97 -5.94
C TRP A 63 13.50 3.01 -6.62
N LEU A 64 13.24 1.70 -6.57
CA LEU A 64 14.05 0.71 -7.30
C LEU A 64 14.03 0.95 -8.81
N LEU A 65 12.85 1.20 -9.39
CA LEU A 65 12.73 1.50 -10.82
C LEU A 65 13.49 2.77 -11.21
N TRP A 66 13.45 3.81 -10.37
CA TRP A 66 14.17 5.06 -10.61
C TRP A 66 15.69 4.89 -10.47
N ARG A 67 16.15 4.28 -9.36
CA ARG A 67 17.58 3.99 -9.13
C ARG A 67 18.16 3.14 -10.25
N ASP A 68 17.37 2.19 -10.73
CA ASP A 68 17.79 1.27 -11.76
C ASP A 68 17.57 1.81 -13.17
N ALA A 69 16.96 2.99 -13.39
CA ALA A 69 16.58 3.55 -14.70
C ALA A 69 17.78 3.88 -15.59
#